data_AF-A0A9K3K493-F1
#
_entry.id   AF-A0A9K3K493-F1
#
_cell.length_a   1.000
_cell.length_b   1.000
_cell.length_c   1.000
_cell.angle_alpha   90.00
_cell.angle_beta   90.00
_cell.angle_gamma   90.00
#
_symmetry.space_group_name_H-M   'P 1'
#
loop_
_entity.id
_entity.type
_entity.pdbx_description
1 polymer ?
#
loop_
_entity_poly.entity_id
_entity_poly.type
_entity_poly.pdbx_seq_one_letter_code
_entity_poly.pdbx_strand_id
1 'polypeptide(L)'
;NDTFDDDTEGLTLLLVKAYTCEIYSRQGRILLQAGALLEAAEIFESAKVLWTEVEISIPQLPDDISIIVSHKDLVQLLPCQMEVNEALFYFSKSHYDHALESFTKAVELLRKSNNFRPKYRTVDWVGPSIAGCTPANTLYNESVNNMAITHLYMCDMSNAIGLLEGVVREDPTAFLTERVAFNLCTLYELGSDNPVGVRRKKTLNLIAKRFFLHDIGTESFRLS
;
A
#
# COMPACT_ATOMS: atom_id res chain seq x y z
N ASN A 1 -41.04 -7.59 10.13
CA ASN A 1 -40.48 -6.25 10.36
C ASN A 1 -39.34 -6.25 11.36
N ASP A 2 -39.32 -7.12 12.37
CA ASP A 2 -38.26 -7.11 13.40
C ASP A 2 -36.90 -7.67 12.94
N THR A 3 -36.87 -8.60 11.98
CA THR A 3 -35.60 -9.19 11.49
C THR A 3 -34.77 -8.27 10.60
N PHE A 4 -35.43 -7.33 9.90
CA PHE A 4 -34.75 -6.41 8.98
C PHE A 4 -34.05 -5.26 9.71
N ASP A 5 -34.53 -4.92 10.90
CA ASP A 5 -33.97 -3.86 11.76
C ASP A 5 -32.69 -4.36 12.47
N ASP A 6 -32.70 -5.60 12.95
CA ASP A 6 -31.57 -6.28 13.63
C ASP A 6 -30.38 -6.50 12.67
N ASP A 7 -30.63 -6.94 11.43
CA ASP A 7 -29.60 -7.10 10.40
C ASP A 7 -28.94 -5.76 10.01
N THR A 8 -29.71 -4.67 10.05
CA THR A 8 -29.22 -3.31 9.72
C THR A 8 -28.39 -2.73 10.86
N GLU A 9 -28.78 -2.98 12.11
CA GLU A 9 -28.02 -2.59 13.31
C GLU A 9 -26.68 -3.33 13.39
N GLY A 10 -26.68 -4.65 13.15
CA GLY A 10 -25.48 -5.47 13.09
C GLY A 10 -24.48 -5.02 12.02
N LEU A 11 -24.97 -4.70 10.81
CA LEU A 11 -24.13 -4.17 9.74
C LEU A 11 -23.57 -2.78 10.09
N THR A 12 -24.39 -1.91 10.69
CA THR A 12 -23.94 -0.57 11.09
C THR A 12 -22.82 -0.67 12.13
N LEU A 13 -22.97 -1.56 13.12
CA LEU A 13 -21.96 -1.80 14.14
C LEU A 13 -20.65 -2.33 13.52
N LEU A 14 -20.73 -3.27 12.58
CA LEU A 14 -19.57 -3.79 11.86
C LEU A 14 -18.82 -2.68 11.12
N LEU A 15 -19.55 -1.84 10.39
CA LEU A 15 -18.96 -0.73 9.63
C LEU A 15 -18.31 0.29 10.57
N VAL A 16 -18.97 0.64 11.68
CA VAL A 16 -18.38 1.53 12.69
C VAL A 16 -17.07 0.96 13.22
N LYS A 17 -17.01 -0.33 13.54
CA LYS A 17 -15.76 -0.99 13.98
C LYS A 17 -14.69 -0.98 12.89
N ALA A 18 -15.05 -1.29 11.65
CA ALA A 18 -14.14 -1.27 10.50
C ALA A 18 -13.54 0.12 10.26
N TYR A 19 -14.37 1.17 10.27
CA TYR A 19 -13.91 2.55 10.13
C TYR A 19 -13.06 3.00 11.32
N THR A 20 -13.42 2.61 12.54
CA THR A 20 -12.63 2.92 13.74
C THR A 20 -11.25 2.25 13.68
N CYS A 21 -11.18 1.01 13.20
CA CYS A 21 -9.93 0.29 12.96
C CYS A 21 -9.02 1.03 11.96
N GLU A 22 -9.56 1.52 10.85
CA GLU A 22 -8.81 2.33 9.88
C GLU A 22 -8.35 3.68 10.47
N ILE A 23 -9.18 4.33 11.29
CA ILE A 23 -8.82 5.58 11.98
C ILE A 23 -7.65 5.35 12.93
N TYR A 24 -7.72 4.32 13.78
CA TYR A 24 -6.62 3.95 14.68
C TYR A 24 -5.36 3.59 13.89
N SER A 25 -5.48 2.85 12.80
CA SER A 25 -4.35 2.54 11.92
C SER A 25 -3.66 3.81 11.40
N ARG A 26 -4.44 4.81 10.95
CA ARG A 26 -3.89 6.11 10.52
C ARG A 26 -3.24 6.88 11.66
N GLN A 27 -3.88 6.94 12.82
CA GLN A 27 -3.34 7.62 14.00
C GLN A 27 -2.02 7.00 14.45
N GLY A 28 -1.93 5.66 14.53
CA GLY A 28 -0.71 4.96 14.86
C GLY A 28 0.43 5.24 13.87
N ARG A 29 0.14 5.29 12.56
CA ARG A 29 1.13 5.66 11.54
C ARG A 29 1.62 7.11 11.68
N ILE A 30 0.74 8.04 12.04
CA ILE A 30 1.14 9.45 12.30
C ILE A 30 2.03 9.51 13.55
N LEU A 31 1.69 8.78 14.62
CA LEU A 31 2.49 8.70 15.83
C LEU A 31 3.87 8.10 15.55
N LEU A 32 3.96 7.05 14.73
CA LEU A 32 5.24 6.51 14.25
C LEU A 32 6.08 7.57 13.52
N GLN A 33 5.47 8.36 12.63
CA GLN A 33 6.16 9.44 11.93
C GLN A 33 6.66 10.53 12.89
N ALA A 34 5.94 10.78 13.97
CA ALA A 34 6.34 11.70 15.03
C ALA A 34 7.38 11.10 16.01
N GLY A 35 7.72 9.82 15.90
CA GLY A 35 8.65 9.11 16.79
C GLY A 35 8.03 8.65 18.12
N ALA A 36 6.70 8.78 18.30
CA ALA A 36 5.97 8.36 19.48
C ALA A 36 5.68 6.84 19.43
N LEU A 37 6.73 6.04 19.65
CA LEU A 37 6.71 4.58 19.44
C LEU A 37 5.78 3.83 20.39
N LEU A 38 5.69 4.26 21.65
CA LEU A 38 4.89 3.57 22.67
C LEU A 38 3.40 3.81 22.41
N GLU A 39 3.03 5.07 22.17
CA GLU A 39 1.68 5.49 21.85
C GLU A 39 1.22 4.87 20.52
N ALA A 40 2.10 4.80 19.52
CA ALA A 40 1.79 4.11 18.27
C ALA A 40 1.47 2.61 18.50
N ALA A 41 2.23 1.94 19.37
CA ALA A 41 2.00 0.53 19.69
C ALA A 41 0.63 0.31 20.35
N GLU A 42 0.25 1.15 21.32
CA GLU A 42 -1.04 1.08 22.00
C GLU A 42 -2.21 1.28 21.04
N ILE A 43 -2.07 2.22 20.10
CA ILE A 43 -3.08 2.50 19.08
C ILE A 43 -3.17 1.35 18.07
N PHE A 44 -2.06 0.75 17.66
CA PHE A 44 -2.08 -0.42 16.77
C PHE A 44 -2.69 -1.65 17.44
N GLU A 45 -2.43 -1.88 18.73
CA GLU A 45 -3.06 -2.97 19.46
C GLU A 45 -4.58 -2.74 19.55
N SER A 46 -5.01 -1.50 19.79
CA SER A 46 -6.43 -1.13 19.78
C SER A 46 -7.09 -1.39 18.41
N ALA A 47 -6.37 -1.10 17.32
CA ALA A 47 -6.85 -1.40 15.96
C ALA A 47 -6.98 -2.93 15.72
N LYS A 48 -6.02 -3.71 16.23
CA LYS A 48 -5.97 -5.18 16.09
C LYS A 48 -7.10 -5.89 16.84
N VAL A 49 -7.42 -5.42 18.05
CA VAL A 49 -8.56 -5.91 18.82
C VAL A 49 -9.86 -5.69 18.04
N LEU A 50 -10.07 -4.47 17.52
CA LEU A 50 -11.25 -4.17 16.69
C LEU A 50 -11.30 -5.01 15.42
N TRP A 51 -10.16 -5.23 14.75
CA TRP A 51 -10.11 -6.11 13.58
C TRP A 51 -10.54 -7.53 13.92
N THR A 52 -10.06 -8.09 15.03
CA THR A 52 -10.41 -9.46 15.47
C THR A 52 -11.93 -9.58 15.67
N GLU A 53 -12.56 -8.57 16.26
CA GLU A 53 -14.03 -8.53 16.41
C GLU A 53 -14.76 -8.45 15.07
N VAL A 54 -14.25 -7.64 14.13
CA VAL A 54 -14.79 -7.52 12.77
C VAL A 54 -14.66 -8.84 12.03
N GLU A 55 -13.50 -9.49 12.09
CA GLU A 55 -13.20 -10.76 11.42
C GLU A 55 -14.15 -11.89 11.85
N ILE A 56 -14.45 -11.98 13.16
CA ILE A 56 -15.41 -12.95 13.71
C ILE A 56 -16.84 -12.67 13.23
N SER A 57 -17.17 -11.40 12.98
CA SER A 57 -18.52 -10.95 12.61
C SER A 57 -18.81 -11.09 11.10
N ILE A 58 -17.77 -11.11 10.24
CA ILE A 58 -17.92 -11.20 8.78
C ILE A 58 -18.73 -12.43 8.31
N PRO A 59 -18.48 -13.67 8.79
CA PRO A 59 -19.20 -14.86 8.33
C PRO A 59 -20.69 -14.90 8.72
N GLN A 60 -21.13 -14.00 9.61
CA GLN A 60 -22.50 -13.97 10.13
C GLN A 60 -23.42 -13.06 9.31
N LEU A 61 -22.89 -12.36 8.30
CA LEU A 61 -23.64 -11.40 7.50
C LEU A 61 -24.44 -12.10 6.37
N PRO A 62 -25.66 -11.63 6.08
CA PRO A 62 -26.41 -12.07 4.92
C PRO A 62 -25.67 -11.70 3.61
N ASP A 63 -25.62 -12.63 2.65
CA ASP A 63 -24.96 -12.45 1.34
C ASP A 63 -25.53 -11.28 0.50
N ASP A 64 -26.72 -10.80 0.82
CA ASP A 64 -27.57 -10.00 -0.08
C ASP A 64 -27.70 -8.51 0.32
N ILE A 65 -26.67 -7.94 0.94
CA ILE A 65 -26.69 -6.51 1.31
C ILE A 65 -25.85 -5.67 0.34
N SER A 66 -26.55 -5.03 -0.61
CA SER A 66 -26.00 -4.03 -1.55
C SER A 66 -25.19 -2.90 -0.87
N ILE A 67 -25.45 -2.60 0.42
CA ILE A 67 -24.70 -1.61 1.23
C ILE A 67 -23.26 -2.09 1.51
N ILE A 68 -23.06 -3.40 1.70
CA ILE A 68 -21.73 -4.01 1.86
C ILE A 68 -20.92 -3.77 0.59
N VAL A 69 -21.51 -3.82 -0.61
CA VAL A 69 -20.78 -3.66 -1.88
C VAL A 69 -20.00 -2.34 -1.95
N SER A 70 -20.52 -1.25 -1.38
CA SER A 70 -19.84 0.07 -1.35
C SER A 70 -18.72 0.17 -0.31
N HIS A 71 -18.78 -0.64 0.76
CA HIS A 71 -17.82 -0.64 1.87
C HIS A 71 -16.92 -1.88 1.90
N LYS A 72 -17.16 -2.80 0.96
CA LYS A 72 -16.48 -4.09 0.83
C LYS A 72 -14.98 -3.91 0.68
N ASP A 73 -14.58 -2.91 -0.10
CA ASP A 73 -13.18 -2.58 -0.30
C ASP A 73 -12.48 -2.22 1.01
N LEU A 74 -13.14 -1.47 1.92
CA LEU A 74 -12.56 -1.14 3.23
C LEU A 74 -12.33 -2.41 4.07
N VAL A 75 -13.39 -3.20 4.26
CA VAL A 75 -13.34 -4.40 5.11
C VAL A 75 -12.35 -5.43 4.56
N GLN A 76 -12.23 -5.55 3.23
CA GLN A 76 -11.26 -6.43 2.58
C GLN A 76 -9.82 -5.96 2.73
N LEU A 77 -9.59 -4.65 2.91
CA LEU A 77 -8.25 -4.09 3.07
C LEU A 77 -7.75 -4.09 4.51
N LEU A 78 -8.63 -4.14 5.51
CA LEU A 78 -8.27 -4.15 6.93
C LEU A 78 -7.19 -5.18 7.31
N PRO A 79 -7.27 -6.47 6.92
CA PRO A 79 -6.22 -7.41 7.28
C PRO A 79 -4.87 -7.05 6.65
N CYS A 80 -4.87 -6.47 5.46
CA CYS A 80 -3.65 -5.95 4.83
C CYS A 80 -3.09 -4.76 5.62
N GLN A 81 -3.96 -3.87 6.12
CA GLN A 81 -3.56 -2.72 6.92
C GLN A 81 -2.97 -3.13 8.27
N MET A 82 -3.48 -4.18 8.90
CA MET A 82 -2.91 -4.72 10.14
C MET A 82 -1.46 -5.18 9.94
N GLU A 83 -1.22 -5.95 8.88
CA GLU A 83 0.13 -6.39 8.52
C GLU A 83 1.06 -5.22 8.19
N VAL A 84 0.57 -4.18 7.52
CA VAL A 84 1.36 -2.95 7.24
C VAL A 84 1.68 -2.19 8.53
N ASN A 85 0.74 -2.07 9.47
CA ASN A 85 0.98 -1.40 10.74
C ASN A 85 2.06 -2.13 11.57
N GLU A 86 1.96 -3.46 11.68
CA GLU A 86 2.97 -4.32 12.32
C GLU A 86 4.33 -4.16 11.63
N ALA A 87 4.36 -4.20 10.29
CA ALA A 87 5.58 -4.06 9.53
C ALA A 87 6.28 -2.72 9.78
N LEU A 88 5.53 -1.61 9.77
CA LEU A 88 6.05 -0.27 10.07
C LEU A 88 6.54 -0.16 11.52
N PHE A 89 5.86 -0.80 12.46
CA PHE A 89 6.27 -0.83 13.85
C PHE A 89 7.57 -1.61 14.04
N TYR A 90 7.71 -2.81 13.46
CA TYR A 90 8.97 -3.56 13.48
C TYR A 90 10.11 -2.80 12.80
N PHE A 91 9.82 -2.16 11.67
CA PHE A 91 10.79 -1.34 10.96
C PHE A 91 11.30 -0.20 11.85
N SER A 92 10.41 0.48 12.57
CA SER A 92 10.79 1.57 13.49
C SER A 92 11.69 1.13 14.65
N LYS A 93 11.65 -0.18 14.99
CA LYS A 93 12.52 -0.81 16.00
C LYS A 93 13.80 -1.42 15.42
N SER A 94 14.08 -1.20 14.14
CA SER A 94 15.18 -1.83 13.40
C SER A 94 15.11 -3.38 13.33
N HIS A 95 13.93 -3.96 13.53
CA HIS A 95 13.69 -5.40 13.35
C HIS A 95 13.28 -5.66 11.89
N TYR A 96 14.24 -5.51 10.98
CA TYR A 96 13.98 -5.50 9.53
C TYR A 96 13.50 -6.84 8.96
N ASP A 97 13.89 -7.95 9.58
CA ASP A 97 13.44 -9.30 9.25
C ASP A 97 11.93 -9.46 9.48
N HIS A 98 11.46 -9.08 10.67
CA HIS A 98 10.04 -9.12 11.06
C HIS A 98 9.21 -8.11 10.24
N ALA A 99 9.79 -6.94 9.97
CA ALA A 99 9.17 -5.95 9.10
C ALA A 99 8.97 -6.49 7.68
N LEU A 100 9.98 -7.14 7.11
CA LEU A 100 9.90 -7.71 5.77
C LEU A 100 8.86 -8.85 5.70
N GLU A 101 8.82 -9.73 6.71
CA GLU A 101 7.83 -10.80 6.78
C GLU A 101 6.40 -10.22 6.77
N SER A 102 6.15 -9.22 7.60
CA SER A 102 4.83 -8.58 7.74
C SER A 102 4.44 -7.84 6.45
N PHE A 103 5.35 -7.08 5.83
CA PHE A 103 5.07 -6.46 4.54
C PHE A 103 4.79 -7.49 3.44
N THR A 104 5.51 -8.62 3.43
CA THR A 104 5.30 -9.69 2.46
C THR A 104 3.89 -10.27 2.61
N LYS A 105 3.45 -10.53 3.85
CA LYS A 105 2.07 -10.96 4.13
C LYS A 105 1.04 -9.95 3.64
N ALA A 106 1.24 -8.65 3.89
CA ALA A 106 0.36 -7.59 3.40
C ALA A 106 0.23 -7.62 1.86
N VAL A 107 1.35 -7.73 1.15
CA VAL A 107 1.38 -7.79 -0.32
C VAL A 107 0.67 -9.04 -0.84
N GLU A 108 0.86 -10.19 -0.22
CA GLU A 108 0.17 -11.43 -0.60
C GLU A 108 -1.35 -11.33 -0.39
N LEU A 109 -1.79 -10.74 0.72
CA LEU A 109 -3.21 -10.52 0.99
C LEU A 109 -3.82 -9.57 -0.03
N LEU A 110 -3.13 -8.48 -0.38
CA LEU A 110 -3.57 -7.53 -1.40
C LEU A 110 -3.67 -8.17 -2.80
N ARG A 111 -2.74 -9.06 -3.15
CA ARG A 111 -2.84 -9.83 -4.41
C ARG A 111 -4.02 -10.79 -4.40
N LYS A 112 -4.37 -11.36 -3.24
CA LYS A 112 -5.50 -12.29 -3.07
C LYS A 112 -6.86 -11.58 -3.06
N SER A 113 -6.97 -10.36 -2.52
CA SER A 113 -8.26 -9.66 -2.33
C SER A 113 -8.92 -9.13 -3.62
N ASN A 114 -8.31 -9.38 -4.79
CA ASN A 114 -9.00 -9.42 -6.08
C ASN A 114 -9.46 -8.07 -6.68
N ASN A 115 -8.71 -6.99 -6.46
CA ASN A 115 -8.75 -5.78 -7.32
C ASN A 115 -7.44 -5.54 -8.10
N PHE A 116 -6.44 -6.41 -7.92
CA PHE A 116 -5.12 -6.30 -8.54
C PHE A 116 -5.08 -7.00 -9.91
N ARG A 117 -5.86 -6.50 -10.88
CA ARG A 117 -5.61 -6.83 -12.28
C ARG A 117 -4.91 -5.62 -12.90
N PRO A 118 -3.65 -5.71 -13.32
CA PRO A 118 -3.06 -4.71 -14.20
C PRO A 118 -3.92 -4.72 -15.48
N LYS A 119 -4.92 -3.86 -15.50
CA LYS A 119 -5.73 -3.64 -16.68
C LYS A 119 -5.00 -2.51 -17.37
N TYR A 120 -4.05 -2.87 -18.23
CA TYR A 120 -3.67 -2.00 -19.32
C TYR A 120 -4.95 -1.66 -20.08
N ARG A 121 -5.65 -0.58 -19.71
CA ARG A 121 -6.86 -0.17 -20.42
C ARG A 121 -6.43 0.82 -21.47
N THR A 122 -6.82 0.55 -22.71
CA THR A 122 -6.63 1.45 -23.84
C THR A 122 -7.29 2.82 -23.64
N VAL A 123 -8.22 2.96 -22.69
CA VAL A 123 -8.82 4.24 -22.28
C VAL A 123 -7.90 5.14 -21.44
N ASP A 124 -6.88 4.57 -20.77
CA ASP A 124 -5.90 5.35 -19.98
C ASP A 124 -4.91 6.11 -20.91
N TRP A 125 -4.99 5.88 -22.23
CA TRP A 125 -4.17 6.52 -23.26
C TRP A 125 -4.73 7.85 -23.74
N VAL A 126 -5.93 8.23 -23.26
CA VAL A 126 -6.70 9.38 -23.79
C VAL A 126 -6.76 10.55 -22.81
N GLY A 127 -6.00 10.53 -21.71
CA GLY A 127 -5.96 11.63 -20.75
C GLY A 127 -4.92 11.48 -19.63
N PRO A 128 -4.74 12.52 -18.80
CA PRO A 128 -3.87 12.46 -17.63
C PRO A 128 -4.37 11.37 -16.66
N SER A 129 -3.54 10.35 -16.45
CA SER A 129 -3.79 9.27 -15.49
C SER A 129 -3.03 9.57 -14.21
N ILE A 130 -3.74 9.74 -13.10
CA ILE A 130 -3.13 9.90 -11.78
C ILE A 130 -2.74 8.51 -11.26
N ALA A 131 -1.47 8.29 -10.97
CA ALA A 131 -1.02 7.02 -10.42
C ALA A 131 -1.56 6.78 -9.00
N GLY A 132 -2.07 5.57 -8.72
CA GLY A 132 -2.51 5.17 -7.39
C GLY A 132 -3.92 5.63 -6.97
N CYS A 133 -4.86 5.82 -7.90
CA CYS A 133 -6.20 6.34 -7.61
C CYS A 133 -7.10 5.49 -6.69
N THR A 134 -6.79 4.21 -6.47
CA THR A 134 -7.61 3.34 -5.62
C THR A 134 -6.91 3.04 -4.30
N PRO A 135 -7.61 3.01 -3.16
CA PRO A 135 -7.02 2.68 -1.85
C PRO A 135 -6.18 1.39 -1.83
N ALA A 136 -6.62 0.34 -2.54
CA ALA A 136 -5.90 -0.91 -2.66
C ALA A 136 -4.54 -0.75 -3.37
N ASN A 137 -4.51 -0.05 -4.51
CA ASN A 137 -3.27 0.23 -5.25
C ASN A 137 -2.33 1.13 -4.44
N THR A 138 -2.86 2.13 -3.72
CA THR A 138 -2.05 2.98 -2.83
C THR A 138 -1.37 2.13 -1.76
N LEU A 139 -2.15 1.33 -1.02
CA LEU A 139 -1.63 0.49 0.07
C LEU A 139 -0.63 -0.55 -0.43
N TYR A 140 -0.89 -1.15 -1.59
CA TYR A 140 0.04 -2.07 -2.23
C TYR A 140 1.36 -1.39 -2.60
N ASN A 141 1.29 -0.23 -3.26
CA ASN A 141 2.48 0.50 -3.68
C ASN A 141 3.30 0.96 -2.47
N GLU A 142 2.65 1.44 -1.41
CA GLU A 142 3.29 1.80 -0.15
C GLU A 142 3.96 0.60 0.52
N SER A 143 3.29 -0.55 0.53
CA SER A 143 3.84 -1.80 1.09
C SER A 143 5.10 -2.22 0.34
N VAL A 144 5.06 -2.32 -1.00
CA VAL A 144 6.22 -2.72 -1.80
C VAL A 144 7.35 -1.68 -1.71
N ASN A 145 7.02 -0.39 -1.67
CA ASN A 145 8.01 0.66 -1.49
C ASN A 145 8.73 0.54 -0.14
N ASN A 146 7.99 0.28 0.94
CA ASN A 146 8.56 0.09 2.26
C ASN A 146 9.33 -1.25 2.38
N MET A 147 8.93 -2.29 1.65
CA MET A 147 9.74 -3.52 1.49
C MET A 147 11.08 -3.19 0.84
N ALA A 148 11.09 -2.42 -0.24
CA ALA A 148 12.32 -2.04 -0.93
C ALA A 148 13.24 -1.22 -0.01
N ILE A 149 12.70 -0.31 0.80
CA ILE A 149 13.45 0.40 1.83
C ILE A 149 13.99 -0.59 2.87
N THR A 150 13.18 -1.53 3.36
CA THR A 150 13.63 -2.58 4.29
C THR A 150 14.80 -3.38 3.74
N HIS A 151 14.73 -3.80 2.47
CA HIS A 151 15.85 -4.45 1.79
C HIS A 151 17.09 -3.56 1.71
N LEU A 152 16.94 -2.25 1.46
CA LEU A 152 18.07 -1.31 1.50
C LEU A 152 18.74 -1.26 2.87
N TYR A 153 17.97 -1.22 3.97
CA TYR A 153 18.51 -1.26 5.35
C TYR A 153 19.17 -2.59 5.70
N MET A 154 18.78 -3.68 5.03
CA MET A 154 19.44 -4.98 5.10
C MET A 154 20.62 -5.12 4.12
N CYS A 155 21.06 -4.02 3.50
CA CYS A 155 22.15 -3.99 2.51
C CYS A 155 21.88 -4.83 1.23
N ASP A 156 20.62 -5.10 0.92
CA ASP A 156 20.18 -5.91 -0.20
C ASP A 156 19.55 -5.05 -1.31
N MET A 157 20.41 -4.27 -1.96
CA MET A 157 19.98 -3.29 -2.96
C MET A 157 19.40 -3.95 -4.22
N SER A 158 19.86 -5.15 -4.56
CA SER A 158 19.38 -5.87 -5.75
C SER A 158 17.90 -6.20 -5.63
N ASN A 159 17.47 -6.72 -4.48
CA ASN A 159 16.06 -7.00 -4.24
C ASN A 159 15.23 -5.72 -4.09
N ALA A 160 15.78 -4.68 -3.46
CA ALA A 160 15.11 -3.37 -3.39
C ALA A 160 14.77 -2.81 -4.78
N ILE A 161 15.74 -2.83 -5.71
CA ILE A 161 15.53 -2.42 -7.10
C ILE A 161 14.54 -3.35 -7.79
N GLY A 162 14.70 -4.66 -7.63
CA GLY A 162 13.85 -5.67 -8.28
C GLY A 162 12.37 -5.53 -7.90
N LEU A 163 12.07 -5.22 -6.64
CA LEU A 163 10.71 -4.97 -6.15
C LEU A 163 10.07 -3.74 -6.81
N LEU A 164 10.78 -2.60 -6.78
CA LEU A 164 10.27 -1.35 -7.35
C LEU A 164 10.15 -1.42 -8.89
N GLU A 165 11.14 -2.00 -9.57
CA GLU A 165 11.04 -2.25 -11.01
C GLU A 165 9.91 -3.24 -11.32
N GLY A 166 9.67 -4.21 -10.44
CA GLY A 166 8.58 -5.17 -10.55
C GLY A 166 7.22 -4.49 -10.64
N VAL A 167 6.91 -3.61 -9.69
CA VAL A 167 5.60 -2.91 -9.69
C VAL A 167 5.44 -1.94 -10.86
N VAL A 168 6.52 -1.25 -11.26
CA VAL A 168 6.50 -0.41 -12.47
C VAL A 168 6.25 -1.27 -13.71
N ARG A 169 6.83 -2.47 -13.80
CA ARG A 169 6.63 -3.39 -14.93
C ARG A 169 5.22 -3.99 -14.94
N GLU A 170 4.63 -4.19 -13.76
CA GLU A 170 3.24 -4.65 -13.62
C GLU A 170 2.27 -3.63 -14.21
N ASP A 171 2.31 -2.39 -13.75
CA ASP A 171 1.48 -1.31 -14.27
C ASP A 171 2.09 0.08 -13.95
N PRO A 172 2.73 0.74 -14.93
CA PRO A 172 3.26 2.08 -14.75
C PRO A 172 2.18 3.10 -14.38
N THR A 173 0.96 2.96 -14.90
CA THR A 173 -0.12 3.92 -14.66
C THR A 173 -0.68 3.83 -13.25
N ALA A 174 -0.54 2.69 -12.58
CA ALA A 174 -0.97 2.50 -11.21
C ALA A 174 0.15 2.72 -10.18
N PHE A 175 1.39 2.32 -10.49
CA PHE A 175 2.45 2.17 -9.48
C PHE A 175 3.65 3.09 -9.66
N LEU A 176 3.90 3.64 -10.86
CA LEU A 176 4.96 4.63 -11.03
C LEU A 176 4.47 5.96 -10.44
N THR A 177 4.73 6.16 -9.15
CA THR A 177 4.48 7.42 -8.44
C THR A 177 5.79 8.20 -8.29
N GLU A 178 5.70 9.49 -7.92
CA GLU A 178 6.87 10.30 -7.61
C GLU A 178 7.79 9.63 -6.57
N ARG A 179 7.22 9.06 -5.50
CA ARG A 179 7.99 8.37 -4.44
C ARG A 179 8.76 7.16 -5.00
N VAL A 180 8.11 6.34 -5.82
CA VAL A 180 8.75 5.17 -6.46
C VAL A 180 9.84 5.61 -7.44
N ALA A 181 9.58 6.64 -8.24
CA ALA A 181 10.56 7.18 -9.18
C ALA A 181 11.81 7.72 -8.45
N PHE A 182 11.61 8.50 -7.40
CA PHE A 182 12.67 9.05 -6.56
C PHE A 182 13.50 7.94 -5.90
N ASN A 183 12.85 6.93 -5.32
CA ASN A 183 13.53 5.81 -4.67
C ASN A 183 14.32 4.96 -5.67
N LEU A 184 13.76 4.64 -6.84
CA LEU A 184 14.48 3.96 -7.92
C LEU A 184 15.70 4.76 -8.38
N CYS A 185 15.55 6.07 -8.60
CA CYS A 185 16.65 6.92 -9.03
C CYS A 185 17.76 7.01 -7.97
N THR A 186 17.39 7.07 -6.69
CA THR A 186 18.34 7.01 -5.57
C THR A 186 19.07 5.66 -5.55
N LEU A 187 18.37 4.54 -5.69
CA LEU A 187 18.99 3.21 -5.71
C LEU A 187 19.92 3.03 -6.93
N TYR A 188 19.57 3.57 -8.09
CA TYR A 188 20.45 3.56 -9.26
C TYR A 188 21.71 4.39 -9.07
N GLU A 189 21.65 5.51 -8.34
CA GLU A 189 22.84 6.30 -7.97
C GLU A 189 23.73 5.55 -6.99
N LEU A 190 23.14 4.82 -6.04
CA LEU A 190 23.88 4.11 -5.00
C LEU A 190 24.51 2.80 -5.51
N GLY A 191 23.84 2.08 -6.41
CA GLY A 191 24.19 0.69 -6.75
C GLY A 191 24.66 0.43 -8.17
N SER A 192 24.64 1.43 -9.06
CA SER A 192 25.04 1.25 -10.45
C SER A 192 26.21 2.16 -10.81
N ASP A 193 27.06 1.67 -11.73
CA ASP A 193 28.01 2.55 -12.40
C ASP A 193 27.28 3.72 -13.05
N ASN A 194 27.90 4.91 -12.97
CA ASN A 194 27.32 6.16 -13.46
C ASN A 194 26.62 6.07 -14.83
N PRO A 195 27.21 5.46 -15.90
CA PRO A 195 26.52 5.32 -17.19
C PRO A 195 25.28 4.41 -17.16
N VAL A 196 25.29 3.34 -16.36
CA VAL A 196 24.18 2.40 -16.23
C VAL A 196 23.02 3.06 -15.48
N GLY A 197 23.33 3.73 -14.36
CA GLY A 197 22.34 4.47 -13.58
C GLY A 197 21.65 5.56 -14.40
N VAL A 198 22.42 6.37 -15.13
CA VAL A 198 21.88 7.40 -16.04
C VAL A 198 20.95 6.80 -17.10
N ARG A 199 21.34 5.65 -17.70
CA ARG A 199 20.49 4.98 -18.69
C ARG A 199 19.17 4.51 -18.08
N ARG A 200 19.19 3.91 -16.89
CA ARG A 200 17.98 3.43 -16.21
C ARG A 200 17.04 4.57 -15.83
N LYS A 201 17.58 5.67 -15.29
CA LYS A 201 16.81 6.90 -15.00
C LYS A 201 16.14 7.47 -16.26
N LYS A 202 16.86 7.53 -17.37
CA LYS A 202 16.31 7.98 -18.67
C LYS A 202 15.20 7.06 -19.16
N THR A 203 15.35 5.75 -19.03
CA THR A 203 14.29 4.78 -19.34
C THR A 203 13.06 5.03 -18.48
N LEU A 204 13.22 5.25 -17.17
CA LEU A 204 12.10 5.51 -16.26
C LEU A 204 11.35 6.81 -16.62
N ASN A 205 12.06 7.88 -16.97
CA ASN A 205 11.45 9.12 -17.46
C ASN A 205 10.72 8.91 -18.79
N LEU A 206 11.27 8.08 -19.70
CA LEU A 206 10.60 7.76 -20.96
C LEU A 206 9.30 7.00 -20.73
N ILE A 207 9.25 6.09 -19.75
CA ILE A 207 8.03 5.39 -19.34
C ILE A 207 7.00 6.41 -18.85
N ALA A 208 7.35 7.29 -17.91
CA ALA A 208 6.42 8.30 -17.39
C ALA A 208 5.82 9.19 -18.50
N LYS A 209 6.66 9.65 -19.44
CA LYS A 209 6.19 10.42 -20.62
C LYS A 209 5.28 9.62 -21.53
N ARG A 210 5.60 8.35 -21.77
CA ARG A 210 4.81 7.46 -22.63
C ARG A 210 3.41 7.20 -22.08
N PHE A 211 3.28 7.17 -20.76
CA PHE A 211 2.01 6.94 -20.06
C PHE A 211 1.32 8.23 -19.59
N PHE A 212 1.78 9.41 -20.05
CA PHE A 212 1.19 10.71 -19.69
C PHE A 212 1.06 10.92 -18.17
N LEU A 213 2.05 10.46 -17.40
CA LEU A 213 2.11 10.63 -15.95
C LEU A 213 2.60 12.04 -15.60
N HIS A 214 1.73 13.02 -15.83
CA HIS A 214 2.04 14.44 -15.69
C HIS A 214 2.31 14.88 -14.24
N ASP A 215 1.87 14.09 -13.27
CA ASP A 215 2.07 14.37 -11.84
C ASP A 215 3.49 14.05 -11.36
N ILE A 216 4.31 13.38 -12.18
CA ILE A 216 5.70 13.05 -11.85
C ILE A 216 6.61 14.06 -12.53
N GLY A 217 7.14 14.98 -11.74
CA GLY A 217 8.05 15.99 -12.23
C GLY A 217 9.39 15.43 -12.71
N THR A 218 10.07 16.18 -13.57
CA THR A 218 11.39 15.79 -14.11
C THR A 218 12.46 15.66 -13.02
N GLU A 219 12.30 16.39 -11.93
CA GLU A 219 13.11 16.38 -10.71
C GLU A 219 13.09 15.03 -10.01
N SER A 220 11.97 14.30 -10.06
CA SER A 220 11.83 12.97 -9.45
C SER A 220 12.78 11.95 -10.10
N PHE A 221 13.22 12.20 -11.34
CA PHE A 221 14.16 11.35 -12.07
C PHE A 221 15.63 11.71 -11.88
N ARG A 222 15.93 12.85 -11.23
CA ARG A 222 17.30 13.35 -10.99
C ARG A 222 18.20 13.24 -12.23
N LEU A 223 17.69 13.76 -13.34
CA LEU A 223 18.42 13.87 -14.61
C LEU A 223 19.27 15.14 -14.59
N SER A 224 20.20 15.22 -13.64
CA SER A 224 21.26 16.24 -13.59
C SER A 224 22.55 15.71 -14.19
#